data_AF-A0A433B337-F1
#
_entry.id   AF-A0A433B337-F1
#
_cell.length_a   1.000
_cell.length_b   1.000
_cell.length_c   1.000
_cell.angle_alpha   90.00
_cell.angle_beta   90.00
_cell.angle_gamma   90.00
#
_symmetry.space_group_name_H-M   'P 1'
#
loop_
_entity.id
_entity.type
_entity.pdbx_description
1 polymer ?
#
loop_
_entity_poly.entity_id
_entity_poly.type
_entity_poly.pdbx_seq_one_letter_code
_entity_poly.pdbx_strand_id
1 'polypeptide(L)'
;MRLELAASAGAAIVLALGSVPALSQSVPKTAAEVARPGGKIPGDPKIALVKVAEGFLDPVGVASAYDGTGRIFVVERQGKIRIVTKDGKVNDKPFLDLTKNSPLGSEVQTGFVEQGLWAVAFDPKFKENGHFYVSYASLPFNGAHIIARYTVDPANPDVVTVEQANKSVKVVINIPQPYYNHYGGGIQFGPDGYLYIGKGDAGWEGDPLNAGQNQGVLWGKMLRIDVNTPDGVGYKVPDSNPWAHAYQDRMMTLFGITEEGFSKIHMGARPEIWAYGLRNPYSFHFNKKTGDLFIADVGQNHLEEIDWQPASSKGGENYGWKFNMGTKCHPMLGPDDKCPQVGVLPVAEYPHQTPYPGAEKLKDGWGCSVMGLGVANYGGMDGAFLTGDWCSGRIFATAWDGSKWQMQELAQTALQFTSGNTDEDGTVLAVNCNCFYTDDKGATANPPGELWRIVPADKVPAGAEVAKTKKS
;
A
#
# COMPACT_ATOMS: atom_id res chain seq x y z
N MET A 1 -26.62 -82.12 14.69
CA MET A 1 -26.69 -81.18 15.82
C MET A 1 -25.58 -80.15 15.61
N ARG A 2 -25.92 -79.00 15.00
CA ARG A 2 -24.97 -77.91 14.69
C ARG A 2 -24.96 -76.89 15.84
N LEU A 3 -23.77 -76.37 16.08
CA LEU A 3 -23.34 -75.33 17.03
C LEU A 3 -24.20 -74.06 16.98
N GLU A 4 -24.22 -73.32 18.10
CA GLU A 4 -24.00 -71.87 18.10
C GLU A 4 -23.13 -71.44 19.30
N LEU A 5 -22.02 -70.75 19.00
CA LEU A 5 -21.20 -69.99 19.96
C LEU A 5 -21.70 -68.54 19.95
N ALA A 6 -21.93 -67.97 21.13
CA ALA A 6 -22.29 -66.56 21.29
C ALA A 6 -21.05 -65.65 21.20
N ALA A 7 -21.12 -64.60 20.39
CA ALA A 7 -20.15 -63.51 20.33
C ALA A 7 -20.77 -62.22 20.88
N SER A 8 -20.11 -61.59 21.86
CA SER A 8 -20.49 -60.29 22.41
C SER A 8 -19.94 -59.15 21.55
N ALA A 9 -20.81 -58.28 21.03
CA ALA A 9 -20.43 -57.07 20.32
C ALA A 9 -20.35 -55.88 21.29
N GLY A 10 -19.15 -55.31 21.48
CA GLY A 10 -18.96 -54.01 22.12
C GLY A 10 -19.10 -52.89 21.09
N ALA A 11 -20.01 -51.95 21.33
CA ALA A 11 -20.19 -50.77 20.48
C ALA A 11 -19.15 -49.69 20.84
N ALA A 12 -18.26 -49.38 19.90
CA ALA A 12 -17.38 -48.23 19.98
C ALA A 12 -18.12 -46.97 19.49
N ILE A 13 -18.31 -45.99 20.37
CA ILE A 13 -18.79 -44.66 20.01
C ILE A 13 -17.62 -43.89 19.39
N VAL A 14 -17.67 -43.70 18.07
CA VAL A 14 -16.77 -42.76 17.36
C VAL A 14 -17.39 -41.37 17.47
N LEU A 15 -16.84 -40.53 18.33
CA LEU A 15 -17.11 -39.09 18.34
C LEU A 15 -16.49 -38.49 17.08
N ALA A 16 -17.30 -38.28 16.04
CA ALA A 16 -16.93 -37.45 14.90
C ALA A 16 -16.82 -35.99 15.38
N LEU A 17 -15.59 -35.54 15.63
CA LEU A 17 -15.29 -34.12 15.76
C LEU A 17 -15.57 -33.47 14.41
N GLY A 18 -16.76 -32.88 14.26
CA GLY A 18 -17.08 -32.05 13.10
C GLY A 18 -16.12 -30.86 13.07
N SER A 19 -15.26 -30.81 12.05
CA SER A 19 -14.49 -29.61 11.72
C SER A 19 -15.50 -28.52 11.35
N VAL A 20 -15.66 -27.52 12.21
CA VAL A 20 -16.37 -26.29 11.84
C VAL A 20 -15.58 -25.70 10.66
N PRO A 21 -16.19 -25.47 9.49
CA PRO A 21 -15.48 -24.89 8.38
C PRO A 21 -15.01 -23.49 8.80
N ALA A 22 -13.70 -23.23 8.70
CA ALA A 22 -13.18 -21.88 8.85
C ALA A 22 -13.88 -20.99 7.82
N LEU A 23 -14.46 -19.88 8.26
CA LEU A 23 -15.11 -18.94 7.35
C LEU A 23 -14.02 -18.26 6.52
N SER A 24 -14.27 -18.14 5.22
CA SER A 24 -13.43 -17.34 4.32
C SER A 24 -13.42 -15.88 4.78
N GLN A 25 -12.29 -15.21 4.56
CA GLN A 25 -12.20 -13.76 4.70
C GLN A 25 -13.31 -13.08 3.88
N SER A 26 -13.92 -12.06 4.45
CA SER A 26 -14.98 -11.29 3.83
C SER A 26 -14.95 -9.83 4.26
N VAL A 27 -15.43 -8.94 3.40
CA VAL A 27 -15.58 -7.52 3.72
C VAL A 27 -16.68 -7.35 4.78
N PRO A 28 -16.48 -6.50 5.80
CA PRO A 28 -17.53 -6.09 6.72
C PRO A 28 -18.79 -5.57 6.01
N LYS A 29 -19.96 -5.98 6.51
CA LYS A 29 -21.28 -5.51 6.03
C LYS A 29 -21.87 -4.42 6.92
N THR A 30 -21.36 -4.30 8.14
CA THR A 30 -21.81 -3.31 9.12
C THR A 30 -20.63 -2.68 9.84
N ALA A 31 -20.80 -1.46 10.37
CA ALA A 31 -19.77 -0.77 11.13
C ALA A 31 -19.29 -1.51 12.40
N ALA A 32 -20.11 -2.43 12.92
CA ALA A 32 -19.76 -3.26 14.07
C ALA A 32 -18.79 -4.40 13.73
N GLU A 33 -18.72 -4.80 12.45
CA GLU A 33 -17.81 -5.84 11.96
C GLU A 33 -16.41 -5.30 11.60
N VAL A 34 -16.28 -3.97 11.43
CA VAL A 34 -15.00 -3.30 11.17
C VAL A 34 -14.10 -3.39 12.40
N ALA A 35 -12.89 -3.90 12.22
CA ALA A 35 -11.93 -4.07 13.30
C ALA A 35 -11.39 -2.72 13.79
N ARG A 36 -11.12 -2.63 15.10
CA ARG A 36 -10.54 -1.46 15.75
C ARG A 36 -9.43 -1.89 16.71
N PRO A 37 -8.47 -1.03 17.05
CA PRO A 37 -7.42 -1.37 18.01
C PRO A 37 -7.99 -1.91 19.32
N GLY A 38 -7.33 -2.95 19.85
CA GLY A 38 -7.77 -3.68 21.05
C GLY A 38 -8.16 -5.13 20.76
N GLY A 39 -8.31 -5.48 19.49
CA GLY A 39 -8.42 -6.86 19.03
C GLY A 39 -7.14 -7.69 19.25
N LYS A 40 -7.26 -8.99 19.01
CA LYS A 40 -6.15 -9.95 19.07
C LYS A 40 -6.11 -10.74 17.78
N ILE A 41 -5.00 -10.66 17.06
CA ILE A 41 -4.81 -11.47 15.86
C ILE A 41 -4.34 -12.88 16.24
N PRO A 42 -4.59 -13.90 15.39
CA PRO A 42 -4.07 -15.24 15.63
C PRO A 42 -2.55 -15.29 15.85
N GLY A 43 -2.11 -16.29 16.61
CA GLY A 43 -0.69 -16.55 16.86
C GLY A 43 -0.03 -15.71 17.97
N ASP A 44 -0.74 -14.75 18.55
CA ASP A 44 -0.22 -13.77 19.55
C ASP A 44 1.21 -13.27 19.22
N PRO A 45 1.43 -12.73 18.02
CA PRO A 45 2.77 -12.39 17.56
C PRO A 45 3.40 -11.31 18.43
N LYS A 46 4.69 -11.49 18.71
CA LYS A 46 5.57 -10.46 19.28
C LYS A 46 6.61 -10.10 18.23
N ILE A 47 6.81 -8.80 18.02
CA ILE A 47 7.74 -8.31 17.00
C ILE A 47 8.86 -7.50 17.62
N ALA A 48 9.96 -7.38 16.88
CA ALA A 48 11.01 -6.41 17.09
C ALA A 48 11.39 -5.78 15.73
N LEU A 49 11.82 -4.52 15.74
CA LEU A 49 12.33 -3.85 14.55
C LEU A 49 13.85 -3.82 14.64
N VAL A 50 14.51 -4.55 13.76
CA VAL A 50 15.97 -4.64 13.69
C VAL A 50 16.47 -3.63 12.66
N LYS A 51 17.39 -2.75 13.08
CA LYS A 51 18.01 -1.78 12.17
C LYS A 51 18.88 -2.50 11.16
N VAL A 52 18.68 -2.19 9.88
CA VAL A 52 19.46 -2.75 8.76
C VAL A 52 20.52 -1.76 8.31
N ALA A 53 20.12 -0.50 8.12
CA ALA A 53 20.97 0.58 7.64
C ALA A 53 20.38 1.93 8.07
N GLU A 54 21.21 2.97 8.01
CA GLU A 54 20.84 4.35 8.34
C GLU A 54 21.58 5.32 7.40
N GLY A 55 21.27 6.61 7.51
CA GLY A 55 21.93 7.64 6.70
C GLY A 55 21.14 8.07 5.46
N PHE A 56 19.86 7.72 5.38
CA PHE A 56 18.99 8.08 4.25
C PHE A 56 18.40 9.48 4.42
N LEU A 57 18.40 10.27 3.37
CA LEU A 57 17.78 11.61 3.40
C LEU A 57 16.31 11.51 3.01
N ASP A 58 15.43 11.67 4.00
CA ASP A 58 13.97 11.67 3.81
C ASP A 58 13.48 10.40 3.07
N PRO A 59 13.72 9.19 3.63
CA PRO A 59 13.33 7.95 2.98
C PRO A 59 11.80 7.81 3.00
N VAL A 60 11.19 7.55 1.85
CA VAL A 60 9.73 7.48 1.66
C VAL A 60 9.28 6.24 0.89
N GLY A 61 10.21 5.32 0.59
CA GLY A 61 9.87 4.07 -0.07
C GLY A 61 10.97 3.05 0.12
N VAL A 62 10.59 1.78 0.03
CA VAL A 62 11.53 0.66 0.02
C VAL A 62 11.03 -0.43 -0.90
N ALA A 63 11.93 -1.14 -1.57
CA ALA A 63 11.59 -2.26 -2.43
C ALA A 63 12.72 -3.30 -2.47
N SER A 64 12.34 -4.53 -2.79
CA SER A 64 13.26 -5.58 -3.22
C SER A 64 13.04 -5.85 -4.72
N ALA A 65 14.12 -6.16 -5.43
CA ALA A 65 14.07 -6.50 -6.85
C ALA A 65 13.73 -7.98 -7.13
N TYR A 66 13.73 -8.83 -6.09
CA TYR A 66 13.45 -10.27 -6.21
C TYR A 66 14.31 -10.99 -7.27
N ASP A 67 15.57 -10.57 -7.42
CA ASP A 67 16.50 -11.05 -8.45
C ASP A 67 17.52 -12.08 -7.92
N GLY A 68 17.45 -12.42 -6.63
CA GLY A 68 18.37 -13.31 -5.92
C GLY A 68 19.59 -12.61 -5.33
N THR A 69 19.72 -11.29 -5.50
CA THR A 69 20.91 -10.55 -5.01
C THR A 69 20.80 -10.18 -3.53
N GLY A 70 19.59 -10.12 -2.97
CA GLY A 70 19.34 -9.62 -1.62
C GLY A 70 19.60 -8.11 -1.46
N ARG A 71 19.62 -7.34 -2.55
CA ARG A 71 19.71 -5.88 -2.52
C ARG A 71 18.36 -5.29 -2.13
N ILE A 72 18.39 -4.31 -1.23
CA ILE A 72 17.23 -3.51 -0.85
C ILE A 72 17.39 -2.10 -1.43
N PHE A 73 16.34 -1.57 -2.02
CA PHE A 73 16.32 -0.26 -2.66
C PHE A 73 15.53 0.71 -1.80
N VAL A 74 16.20 1.71 -1.22
CA VAL A 74 15.58 2.76 -0.40
C VAL A 74 15.38 4.00 -1.23
N VAL A 75 14.15 4.49 -1.29
CA VAL A 75 13.73 5.65 -2.07
C VAL A 75 13.79 6.90 -1.19
N GLU A 76 14.60 7.87 -1.58
CA GLU A 76 14.70 9.18 -0.94
C GLU A 76 13.83 10.19 -1.68
N ARG A 77 12.98 10.92 -0.95
CA ARG A 77 11.97 11.84 -1.52
C ARG A 77 12.56 12.86 -2.48
N GLN A 78 13.82 13.24 -2.27
CA GLN A 78 14.57 14.18 -3.11
C GLN A 78 14.84 13.70 -4.55
N GLY A 79 14.51 12.45 -4.90
CA GLY A 79 14.71 11.91 -6.24
C GLY A 79 15.90 10.97 -6.39
N LYS A 80 16.28 10.29 -5.31
CA LYS A 80 17.36 9.30 -5.33
C LYS A 80 16.89 7.93 -4.86
N ILE A 81 17.48 6.89 -5.41
CA ILE A 81 17.30 5.52 -4.93
C ILE A 81 18.66 5.01 -4.46
N ARG A 82 18.76 4.59 -3.20
CA ARG A 82 19.96 4.03 -2.57
C ARG A 82 19.87 2.50 -2.57
N ILE A 83 21.02 1.83 -2.70
CA ILE A 83 21.11 0.38 -2.49
C ILE A 83 21.67 0.12 -1.11
N VAL A 84 21.00 -0.77 -0.38
CA VAL A 84 21.53 -1.46 0.78
C VAL A 84 21.87 -2.88 0.34
N THR A 85 23.13 -3.26 0.49
CA THR A 85 23.61 -4.61 0.19
C THR A 85 23.06 -5.61 1.20
N LYS A 86 23.16 -6.91 0.88
CA LYS A 86 22.71 -8.00 1.75
C LYS A 86 23.36 -7.97 3.15
N ASP A 87 24.57 -7.43 3.27
CA ASP A 87 25.30 -7.25 4.54
C ASP A 87 24.98 -5.92 5.26
N GLY A 88 23.98 -5.17 4.80
CA GLY A 88 23.53 -3.94 5.46
C GLY A 88 24.33 -2.68 5.13
N LYS A 89 25.23 -2.72 4.13
CA LYS A 89 26.01 -1.54 3.73
C LYS A 89 25.25 -0.72 2.69
N VAL A 90 25.26 0.59 2.84
CA VAL A 90 24.72 1.51 1.85
C VAL A 90 25.79 1.78 0.78
N ASN A 91 25.46 1.58 -0.50
CA ASN A 91 26.36 1.92 -1.60
C ASN A 91 26.62 3.44 -1.64
N ASP A 92 27.86 3.84 -1.93
CA ASP A 92 28.26 5.25 -2.03
C ASP A 92 27.48 5.99 -3.12
N LYS A 93 27.34 5.35 -4.29
CA LYS A 93 26.56 5.87 -5.42
C LYS A 93 25.11 5.42 -5.32
N PRO A 94 24.14 6.32 -5.61
CA PRO A 94 22.75 5.91 -5.74
C PRO A 94 22.57 5.00 -6.96
N PHE A 95 21.58 4.11 -6.90
CA PHE A 95 21.09 3.33 -8.02
C PHE A 95 20.53 4.22 -9.14
N LEU A 96 19.77 5.25 -8.76
CA LEU A 96 19.22 6.26 -9.67
C LEU A 96 19.29 7.63 -8.99
N ASP A 97 19.65 8.67 -9.75
CA ASP A 97 19.71 10.06 -9.29
C ASP A 97 18.96 10.98 -10.27
N LEU A 98 17.67 11.18 -10.03
CA LEU A 98 16.81 12.05 -10.84
C LEU A 98 17.10 13.55 -10.65
N THR A 99 17.99 13.91 -9.71
CA THR A 99 18.39 15.31 -9.48
C THR A 99 19.35 15.84 -10.55
N LYS A 100 19.85 14.95 -11.42
CA LYS A 100 20.89 15.25 -12.42
C LYS A 100 20.53 14.81 -13.85
N ASN A 101 19.37 14.19 -14.04
CA ASN A 101 19.00 13.63 -15.34
C ASN A 101 18.52 14.70 -16.34
N SER A 102 18.14 15.89 -15.85
CA SER A 102 17.71 17.01 -16.68
C SER A 102 18.81 18.06 -16.82
N PRO A 103 19.01 18.67 -18.00
CA PRO A 103 19.81 19.89 -18.15
C PRO A 103 19.29 21.06 -17.30
N LEU A 104 17.99 21.02 -16.94
CA LEU A 104 17.33 22.02 -16.11
C LEU A 104 17.47 21.74 -14.60
N GLY A 105 18.18 20.67 -14.22
CA GLY A 105 18.36 20.23 -12.83
C GLY A 105 17.50 19.03 -12.49
N SER A 106 16.72 19.14 -11.41
CA SER A 106 15.92 18.04 -10.88
C SER A 106 14.70 17.74 -11.76
N GLU A 107 14.46 16.46 -12.04
CA GLU A 107 13.19 15.98 -12.59
C GLU A 107 12.08 15.95 -11.53
N VAL A 108 12.45 15.93 -10.25
CA VAL A 108 11.57 15.70 -9.11
C VAL A 108 11.24 17.01 -8.40
N GLN A 109 9.95 17.28 -8.23
CA GLN A 109 9.43 18.37 -7.42
C GLN A 109 9.31 17.92 -5.96
N THR A 110 9.79 18.75 -5.03
CA THR A 110 9.87 18.41 -3.60
C THR A 110 9.26 19.49 -2.69
N GLY A 111 8.52 20.44 -3.27
CA GLY A 111 7.82 21.47 -2.52
C GLY A 111 6.62 20.90 -1.77
N PHE A 112 6.33 21.37 -0.55
CA PHE A 112 5.38 20.71 0.35
C PHE A 112 5.76 19.24 0.65
N VAL A 113 5.35 18.72 1.82
CA VAL A 113 5.92 17.46 2.32
C VAL A 113 5.55 16.24 1.45
N GLU A 114 4.45 16.29 0.71
CA GLU A 114 4.00 15.16 -0.11
C GLU A 114 4.61 15.07 -1.51
N GLN A 115 5.26 16.12 -2.04
CA GLN A 115 5.88 16.05 -3.36
C GLN A 115 7.26 15.38 -3.28
N GLY A 116 7.54 14.46 -4.20
CA GLY A 116 8.85 13.85 -4.34
C GLY A 116 8.86 12.62 -5.24
N LEU A 117 9.91 11.83 -5.10
CA LEU A 117 9.97 10.44 -5.59
C LEU A 117 9.45 9.52 -4.49
N TRP A 118 8.41 8.72 -4.77
CA TRP A 118 7.72 7.93 -3.75
C TRP A 118 8.08 6.45 -3.80
N ALA A 119 8.18 5.87 -4.98
CA ALA A 119 8.28 4.42 -5.12
C ALA A 119 9.15 4.00 -6.30
N VAL A 120 9.70 2.80 -6.16
CA VAL A 120 10.30 2.00 -7.22
C VAL A 120 9.65 0.61 -7.23
N ALA A 121 9.24 0.13 -8.40
CA ALA A 121 8.76 -1.21 -8.61
C ALA A 121 9.60 -1.89 -9.70
N PHE A 122 10.02 -3.12 -9.44
CA PHE A 122 10.78 -3.92 -10.41
C PHE A 122 9.83 -4.78 -11.22
N ASP A 123 10.05 -4.85 -12.53
CA ASP A 123 9.30 -5.75 -13.41
C ASP A 123 9.39 -7.19 -12.88
N PRO A 124 8.33 -8.02 -12.94
CA PRO A 124 8.41 -9.41 -12.50
C PRO A 124 9.50 -10.23 -13.22
N LYS A 125 9.96 -9.77 -14.40
CA LYS A 125 11.07 -10.32 -15.17
C LYS A 125 12.33 -9.45 -15.10
N PHE A 126 12.50 -8.65 -14.04
CA PHE A 126 13.63 -7.71 -13.89
C PHE A 126 15.00 -8.37 -14.09
N LYS A 127 15.17 -9.61 -13.62
CA LYS A 127 16.41 -10.39 -13.84
C LYS A 127 16.73 -10.65 -15.31
N GLU A 128 15.71 -10.68 -16.16
CA GLU A 128 15.81 -10.94 -17.61
C GLU A 128 15.85 -9.64 -18.42
N ASN A 129 14.99 -8.67 -18.11
CA ASN A 129 14.79 -7.47 -18.91
C ASN A 129 15.43 -6.20 -18.32
N GLY A 130 15.82 -6.22 -17.05
CA GLY A 130 16.40 -5.06 -16.36
C GLY A 130 15.44 -3.88 -16.17
N HIS A 131 14.12 -4.08 -16.36
CA HIS A 131 13.12 -3.03 -16.30
C HIS A 131 12.66 -2.73 -14.88
N PHE A 132 12.66 -1.46 -14.52
CA PHE A 132 12.09 -0.99 -13.28
C PHE A 132 11.35 0.33 -13.51
N TYR A 133 10.43 0.63 -12.62
CA TYR A 133 9.47 1.72 -12.73
C TYR A 133 9.60 2.62 -11.51
N VAL A 134 9.55 3.92 -11.72
CA VAL A 134 9.57 4.92 -10.65
C VAL A 134 8.33 5.79 -10.71
N SER A 135 7.89 6.26 -9.56
CA SER A 135 6.68 7.08 -9.37
C SER A 135 7.04 8.36 -8.66
N TYR A 136 6.86 9.52 -9.30
CA TYR A 136 7.32 10.81 -8.78
C TYR A 136 6.48 12.01 -9.21
N ALA A 137 6.51 13.08 -8.42
CA ALA A 137 6.01 14.41 -8.79
C ALA A 137 7.03 15.10 -9.70
N SER A 138 6.65 15.40 -10.94
CA SER A 138 7.57 15.97 -11.92
C SER A 138 7.69 17.48 -11.80
N LEU A 139 8.91 17.99 -11.62
CA LEU A 139 9.18 19.43 -11.61
C LEU A 139 8.91 20.10 -12.97
N PRO A 140 9.38 19.54 -14.12
CA PRO A 140 9.06 20.10 -15.43
C PRO A 140 7.56 20.17 -15.76
N PHE A 141 6.74 19.28 -15.18
CA PHE A 141 5.30 19.20 -15.41
C PHE A 141 4.47 19.69 -14.22
N ASN A 142 4.99 20.66 -13.46
CA ASN A 142 4.28 21.35 -12.38
C ASN A 142 3.64 20.40 -11.36
N GLY A 143 4.42 19.41 -10.92
CA GLY A 143 4.03 18.44 -9.91
C GLY A 143 3.11 17.35 -10.44
N ALA A 144 2.95 17.18 -11.76
CA ALA A 144 2.22 16.03 -12.31
C ALA A 144 2.83 14.71 -11.83
N HIS A 145 1.97 13.74 -11.55
CA HIS A 145 2.39 12.40 -11.16
C HIS A 145 2.84 11.63 -12.40
N ILE A 146 4.15 11.41 -12.51
CA ILE A 146 4.77 10.64 -13.58
C ILE A 146 5.10 9.25 -13.07
N ILE A 147 4.79 8.26 -13.90
CA ILE A 147 5.38 6.93 -13.80
C ILE A 147 6.27 6.73 -15.02
N ALA A 148 7.53 6.42 -14.79
CA ALA A 148 8.52 6.19 -15.84
C ALA A 148 9.19 4.84 -15.65
N ARG A 149 9.43 4.13 -16.75
CA ARG A 149 10.24 2.92 -16.81
C ARG A 149 11.67 3.30 -17.21
N TYR A 150 12.64 2.68 -16.56
CA TYR A 150 14.05 2.71 -16.94
C TYR A 150 14.57 1.27 -17.10
N THR A 151 15.71 1.13 -17.77
CA THR A 151 16.38 -0.16 -17.95
C THR A 151 17.80 -0.07 -17.40
N VAL A 152 18.19 -1.00 -16.53
CA VAL A 152 19.57 -1.09 -16.04
C VAL A 152 20.54 -1.45 -17.18
N ASP A 153 21.79 -1.01 -17.08
CA ASP A 153 22.85 -1.58 -17.90
C ASP A 153 23.25 -2.94 -17.29
N PRO A 154 23.17 -4.07 -18.01
CA PRO A 154 23.59 -5.37 -17.48
C PRO A 154 25.06 -5.40 -17.03
N ALA A 155 25.92 -4.51 -17.58
CA ALA A 155 27.30 -4.38 -17.14
C ALA A 155 27.45 -3.60 -15.82
N ASN A 156 26.45 -2.81 -15.42
CA ASN A 156 26.40 -2.05 -14.17
C ASN A 156 24.99 -2.09 -13.55
N PRO A 157 24.54 -3.23 -13.03
CA PRO A 157 23.17 -3.41 -12.52
C PRO A 157 22.90 -2.66 -11.20
N ASP A 158 23.92 -2.09 -10.57
CA ASP A 158 23.83 -1.33 -9.32
C ASP A 158 23.76 0.19 -9.53
N VAL A 159 23.96 0.70 -10.76
CA VAL A 159 23.97 2.14 -11.05
C VAL A 159 23.39 2.42 -12.43
N VAL A 160 22.36 3.27 -12.49
CA VAL A 160 21.82 3.84 -13.72
C VAL A 160 22.42 5.23 -13.91
N THR A 161 23.36 5.35 -14.85
CA THR A 161 24.00 6.63 -15.20
C THR A 161 23.01 7.57 -15.89
N VAL A 162 23.31 8.87 -15.93
CA VAL A 162 22.50 9.87 -16.67
C VAL A 162 22.34 9.47 -18.15
N GLU A 163 23.40 8.98 -18.77
CA GLU A 163 23.37 8.50 -20.16
C GLU A 163 22.42 7.32 -20.33
N GLN A 164 22.53 6.31 -19.46
CA GLN A 164 21.67 5.13 -19.52
C GLN A 164 20.21 5.48 -19.19
N ALA A 165 19.97 6.37 -18.22
CA ALA A 165 18.65 6.87 -17.89
C ALA A 165 18.01 7.54 -19.11
N ASN A 166 18.70 8.50 -19.73
CA ASN A 166 18.19 9.24 -20.88
C ASN A 166 17.99 8.36 -22.11
N LYS A 167 18.82 7.32 -22.28
CA LYS A 167 18.69 6.35 -23.37
C LYS A 167 17.50 5.40 -23.19
N SER A 168 17.17 5.01 -21.96
CA SER A 168 16.22 3.93 -21.66
C SER A 168 14.86 4.39 -21.15
N VAL A 169 14.74 5.65 -20.74
CA VAL A 169 13.53 6.20 -20.13
C VAL A 169 12.33 6.06 -21.06
N LYS A 170 11.23 5.57 -20.50
CA LYS A 170 9.91 5.52 -21.13
C LYS A 170 8.90 6.09 -20.14
N VAL A 171 8.28 7.21 -20.48
CA VAL A 171 7.16 7.73 -19.71
C VAL A 171 5.96 6.81 -19.94
N VAL A 172 5.51 6.15 -18.88
CA VAL A 172 4.38 5.21 -18.93
C VAL A 172 3.09 6.01 -18.89
N ILE A 173 2.92 6.86 -17.89
CA ILE A 173 1.74 7.70 -17.73
C ILE A 173 2.11 9.05 -17.11
N ASN A 174 1.39 10.08 -17.51
CA ASN A 174 1.44 11.42 -16.93
C ASN A 174 0.03 11.79 -16.43
N ILE A 175 -0.12 11.96 -15.13
CA ILE A 175 -1.38 12.31 -14.49
C ILE A 175 -1.25 13.75 -13.94
N PRO A 176 -2.00 14.72 -14.49
CA PRO A 176 -2.01 16.08 -13.96
C PRO A 176 -2.39 16.12 -12.48
N GLN A 177 -1.80 17.05 -11.73
CA GLN A 177 -2.06 17.22 -10.31
C GLN A 177 -2.53 18.67 -10.04
N PRO A 178 -3.82 18.89 -9.74
CA PRO A 178 -4.35 20.24 -9.49
C PRO A 178 -3.91 20.88 -8.17
N TYR A 179 -3.74 20.10 -7.10
CA TYR A 179 -3.24 20.57 -5.80
C TYR A 179 -1.95 19.86 -5.39
N TYR A 180 -1.16 20.50 -4.54
CA TYR A 180 0.17 20.03 -4.14
C TYR A 180 0.18 18.92 -3.06
N ASN A 181 -0.98 18.33 -2.75
CA ASN A 181 -1.16 17.23 -1.79
C ASN A 181 -2.10 16.14 -2.32
N HIS A 182 -2.18 15.03 -1.59
CA HIS A 182 -2.91 13.79 -1.88
C HIS A 182 -2.47 13.17 -3.21
N TYR A 183 -1.18 12.89 -3.29
CA TYR A 183 -0.60 12.24 -4.45
C TYR A 183 -0.98 10.77 -4.55
N GLY A 184 -1.05 10.07 -3.41
CA GLY A 184 -0.76 8.66 -3.37
C GLY A 184 0.72 8.46 -3.72
N GLY A 185 1.02 7.57 -4.66
CA GLY A 185 2.35 7.47 -5.26
C GLY A 185 2.94 6.07 -5.20
N GLY A 186 2.39 5.18 -4.37
CA GLY A 186 2.74 3.76 -4.38
C GLY A 186 2.50 3.12 -5.74
N ILE A 187 3.43 2.26 -6.15
CA ILE A 187 3.29 1.39 -7.33
C ILE A 187 3.77 -0.01 -6.98
N GLN A 188 3.04 -1.03 -7.45
CA GLN A 188 3.43 -2.42 -7.25
C GLN A 188 2.85 -3.29 -8.37
N PHE A 189 3.59 -4.32 -8.79
CA PHE A 189 3.04 -5.35 -9.66
C PHE A 189 2.10 -6.27 -8.87
N GLY A 190 0.88 -6.44 -9.37
CA GLY A 190 -0.07 -7.40 -8.84
C GLY A 190 0.32 -8.84 -9.18
N PRO A 191 -0.33 -9.84 -8.53
CA PRO A 191 -0.11 -11.26 -8.82
C PRO A 191 -0.51 -11.65 -10.26
N ASP A 192 -1.29 -10.80 -10.92
CA ASP A 192 -1.71 -10.92 -12.32
C ASP A 192 -0.68 -10.35 -13.31
N GLY A 193 0.42 -9.77 -12.84
CA GLY A 193 1.50 -9.22 -13.66
C GLY A 193 1.26 -7.80 -14.18
N TYR A 194 0.16 -7.14 -13.78
CA TYR A 194 -0.11 -5.74 -14.14
C TYR A 194 0.45 -4.77 -13.10
N LEU A 195 0.71 -3.53 -13.51
CA LEU A 195 1.16 -2.48 -12.61
C LEU A 195 -0.04 -1.79 -11.97
N TYR A 196 -0.11 -1.84 -10.64
CA TYR A 196 -1.10 -1.13 -9.84
C TYR A 196 -0.52 0.19 -9.34
N ILE A 197 -1.37 1.20 -9.25
CA ILE A 197 -1.01 2.57 -8.87
C ILE A 197 -2.01 3.08 -7.86
N GLY A 198 -1.54 3.50 -6.70
CA GLY A 198 -2.35 4.23 -5.72
C GLY A 198 -2.30 5.72 -6.06
N LYS A 199 -3.43 6.30 -6.48
CA LYS A 199 -3.53 7.72 -6.80
C LYS A 199 -4.53 8.40 -5.87
N GLY A 200 -4.04 9.34 -5.06
CA GLY A 200 -4.89 10.18 -4.21
C GLY A 200 -5.82 11.07 -5.02
N ASP A 201 -6.83 11.60 -4.33
CA ASP A 201 -7.90 12.47 -4.84
C ASP A 201 -7.41 13.82 -5.40
N ALA A 202 -6.11 14.05 -5.25
CA ALA A 202 -5.39 15.22 -5.70
C ALA A 202 -5.80 16.52 -5.00
N GLY A 203 -6.32 16.41 -3.77
CA GLY A 203 -6.56 17.49 -2.82
C GLY A 203 -7.69 18.45 -3.20
N TRP A 204 -8.01 19.47 -2.38
CA TRP A 204 -7.62 19.72 -0.97
C TRP A 204 -8.50 18.90 0.01
N GLU A 205 -8.45 19.24 1.30
CA GLU A 205 -9.40 18.80 2.32
C GLU A 205 -10.86 18.84 1.81
N GLY A 206 -11.60 17.75 2.01
CA GLY A 206 -13.01 17.62 1.64
C GLY A 206 -13.30 17.25 0.19
N ASP A 207 -12.26 16.87 -0.57
CA ASP A 207 -12.35 16.47 -1.99
C ASP A 207 -13.17 17.48 -2.82
N PRO A 208 -12.66 18.70 -3.02
CA PRO A 208 -13.35 19.76 -3.76
C PRO A 208 -13.57 19.39 -5.24
N LEU A 209 -12.77 18.46 -5.77
CA LEU A 209 -12.86 17.96 -7.15
C LEU A 209 -13.92 16.86 -7.30
N ASN A 210 -14.48 16.36 -6.19
CA ASN A 210 -15.31 15.16 -6.16
C ASN A 210 -14.59 13.98 -6.83
N ALA A 211 -13.26 13.97 -6.74
CA ALA A 211 -12.38 13.04 -7.38
C ALA A 211 -12.67 11.61 -6.94
N GLY A 212 -12.91 11.35 -5.64
CA GLY A 212 -13.15 10.00 -5.12
C GLY A 212 -14.25 9.28 -5.91
N GLN A 213 -15.38 9.96 -6.14
CA GLN A 213 -16.56 9.39 -6.82
C GLN A 213 -16.59 9.63 -8.33
N ASN A 214 -15.89 10.65 -8.83
CA ASN A 214 -15.86 10.93 -10.26
C ASN A 214 -15.00 9.89 -11.00
N GLN A 215 -15.65 9.04 -11.80
CA GLN A 215 -14.98 8.02 -12.61
C GLN A 215 -14.33 8.58 -13.88
N GLY A 216 -14.60 9.84 -14.25
CA GLY A 216 -14.01 10.50 -15.42
C GLY A 216 -12.59 11.06 -15.20
N VAL A 217 -12.04 10.91 -13.99
CA VAL A 217 -10.70 11.33 -13.60
C VAL A 217 -9.90 10.16 -13.04
N LEU A 218 -8.58 10.30 -12.99
CA LEU A 218 -7.66 9.27 -12.49
C LEU A 218 -7.34 9.42 -10.99
N TRP A 219 -7.93 10.42 -10.32
CA TRP A 219 -7.65 10.77 -8.92
C TRP A 219 -8.60 10.07 -7.94
N GLY A 220 -8.10 9.71 -6.76
CA GLY A 220 -8.87 9.02 -5.71
C GLY A 220 -9.22 7.59 -6.14
N LYS A 221 -8.23 6.89 -6.70
CA LYS A 221 -8.36 5.60 -7.38
C LYS A 221 -7.22 4.65 -7.03
N MET A 222 -7.53 3.36 -7.09
CA MET A 222 -6.54 2.36 -7.52
C MET A 222 -6.63 2.27 -9.04
N LEU A 223 -5.50 2.41 -9.73
CA LEU A 223 -5.39 2.20 -11.17
C LEU A 223 -4.65 0.88 -11.45
N ARG A 224 -4.93 0.26 -12.59
CA ARG A 224 -4.31 -0.98 -13.06
C ARG A 224 -4.04 -0.91 -14.55
N ILE A 225 -2.78 -1.03 -14.95
CA ILE A 225 -2.34 -0.88 -16.34
C ILE A 225 -1.39 -2.00 -16.78
N ASP A 226 -1.39 -2.31 -18.07
CA ASP A 226 -0.44 -3.23 -18.69
C ASP A 226 0.74 -2.47 -19.30
N VAL A 227 1.90 -2.65 -18.68
CA VAL A 227 3.16 -2.00 -19.08
C VAL A 227 4.03 -2.88 -20.00
N ASN A 228 3.58 -4.10 -20.30
CA ASN A 228 4.25 -5.00 -21.24
C ASN A 228 3.94 -4.60 -22.69
N THR A 229 4.50 -3.47 -23.07
CA THR A 229 4.25 -2.80 -24.34
C THR A 229 5.57 -2.37 -24.99
N PRO A 230 5.61 -2.27 -26.34
CA PRO A 230 6.75 -1.69 -27.04
C PRO A 230 7.09 -0.29 -26.52
N ASP A 231 8.32 0.18 -26.73
CA ASP A 231 8.80 1.45 -26.15
C ASP A 231 7.98 2.68 -26.56
N GLY A 232 7.45 2.70 -27.78
CA GLY A 232 6.61 3.79 -28.29
C GLY A 232 5.17 3.81 -27.74
N VAL A 233 4.79 2.86 -26.89
CA VAL A 233 3.45 2.75 -26.30
C VAL A 233 3.57 2.76 -24.79
N GLY A 234 3.08 3.81 -24.11
CA GLY A 234 3.21 3.95 -22.64
C GLY A 234 2.69 2.72 -21.88
N TYR A 235 1.42 2.38 -22.09
CA TYR A 235 0.73 1.21 -21.52
C TYR A 235 -0.46 0.80 -22.40
N LYS A 236 -1.06 -0.34 -22.06
CA LYS A 236 -2.40 -0.75 -22.48
C LYS A 236 -3.30 -0.87 -21.27
N VAL A 237 -4.61 -0.80 -21.47
CA VAL A 237 -5.58 -1.14 -20.43
C VAL A 237 -5.88 -2.63 -20.51
N PRO A 238 -5.80 -3.39 -19.40
CA PRO A 238 -6.26 -4.77 -19.36
C PRO A 238 -7.76 -4.86 -19.66
N ASP A 239 -8.17 -5.76 -20.56
CA ASP A 239 -9.61 -6.00 -20.86
C ASP A 239 -10.40 -6.47 -19.63
N SER A 240 -9.71 -6.97 -18.61
CA SER A 240 -10.30 -7.37 -17.33
C SER A 240 -10.52 -6.20 -16.36
N ASN A 241 -10.18 -4.96 -16.70
CA ASN A 241 -10.53 -3.81 -15.89
C ASN A 241 -12.06 -3.57 -15.91
N PRO A 242 -12.66 -3.13 -14.80
CA PRO A 242 -14.12 -2.93 -14.71
C PRO A 242 -14.66 -1.92 -15.73
N TRP A 243 -13.84 -0.92 -16.10
CA TRP A 243 -14.19 0.12 -17.05
C TRP A 243 -13.42 0.04 -18.36
N ALA A 244 -12.84 -1.12 -18.69
CA ALA A 244 -12.00 -1.29 -19.88
C ALA A 244 -12.66 -0.77 -21.16
N HIS A 245 -14.00 -0.88 -21.28
CA HIS A 245 -14.75 -0.48 -22.48
C HIS A 245 -15.59 0.81 -22.31
N ALA A 246 -15.33 1.59 -21.26
CA ALA A 246 -16.04 2.84 -20.97
C ALA A 246 -15.80 3.96 -22.01
N TYR A 247 -14.74 3.82 -22.82
CA TYR A 247 -14.40 4.76 -23.90
C TYR A 247 -15.23 4.55 -25.17
N GLN A 248 -15.97 3.44 -25.28
CA GLN A 248 -16.74 3.13 -26.47
C GLN A 248 -18.05 3.89 -26.45
N ASP A 249 -18.21 4.83 -27.40
CA ASP A 249 -19.50 5.47 -27.65
C ASP A 249 -20.53 4.40 -28.01
N ARG A 250 -21.50 4.17 -27.12
CA ARG A 250 -22.63 3.29 -27.40
C ARG A 250 -23.81 4.15 -27.82
N MET A 251 -24.16 4.12 -29.11
CA MET A 251 -25.44 4.65 -29.54
C MET A 251 -26.56 3.91 -28.78
N MET A 252 -27.49 4.67 -28.21
CA MET A 252 -28.65 4.16 -27.49
C MET A 252 -29.31 3.04 -28.30
N THR A 253 -29.22 1.80 -27.81
CA THR A 253 -30.05 0.71 -28.32
C THR A 253 -31.38 0.83 -27.60
N LEU A 254 -32.39 1.43 -28.25
CA LEU A 254 -33.67 1.78 -27.62
C LEU A 254 -34.46 0.53 -27.15
N PHE A 255 -34.11 -0.65 -27.68
CA PHE A 255 -34.73 -1.93 -27.37
C PHE A 255 -33.65 -2.99 -27.10
N GLY A 256 -33.87 -3.85 -26.10
CA GLY A 256 -33.02 -5.03 -25.83
C GLY A 256 -32.00 -4.90 -24.70
N ILE A 257 -31.97 -3.78 -23.97
CA ILE A 257 -31.18 -3.60 -22.75
C ILE A 257 -32.10 -3.26 -21.58
N THR A 258 -31.88 -3.89 -20.43
CA THR A 258 -32.66 -3.62 -19.21
C THR A 258 -32.16 -2.34 -18.53
N GLU A 259 -32.94 -1.76 -17.60
CA GLU A 259 -32.45 -0.66 -16.74
C GLU A 259 -31.18 -1.08 -15.97
N GLU A 260 -31.12 -2.32 -15.51
CA GLU A 260 -29.92 -2.91 -14.91
C GLU A 260 -28.74 -2.90 -15.90
N GLY A 261 -28.98 -3.27 -17.17
CA GLY A 261 -27.98 -3.18 -18.22
C GLY A 261 -27.50 -1.75 -18.48
N PHE A 262 -28.41 -0.77 -18.51
CA PHE A 262 -28.06 0.65 -18.64
C PHE A 262 -27.24 1.15 -17.45
N SER A 263 -27.54 0.68 -16.23
CA SER A 263 -26.81 1.09 -15.02
C SER A 263 -25.32 0.68 -15.03
N LYS A 264 -24.96 -0.32 -15.85
CA LYS A 264 -23.60 -0.82 -16.04
C LYS A 264 -22.84 -0.09 -17.16
N ILE A 265 -23.46 0.87 -17.84
CA ILE A 265 -22.83 1.68 -18.88
C ILE A 265 -22.24 2.93 -18.21
N HIS A 266 -20.91 2.98 -18.13
CA HIS A 266 -20.16 4.07 -17.50
C HIS A 266 -19.41 4.89 -18.56
N MET A 267 -20.12 5.44 -19.54
CA MET A 267 -19.49 6.22 -20.60
C MET A 267 -18.65 7.37 -20.01
N GLY A 268 -17.43 7.52 -20.50
CA GLY A 268 -16.50 8.55 -20.04
C GLY A 268 -15.75 8.20 -18.75
N ALA A 269 -16.02 7.05 -18.13
CA ALA A 269 -15.15 6.53 -17.07
C ALA A 269 -13.75 6.22 -17.61
N ARG A 270 -12.73 6.42 -16.79
CA ARG A 270 -11.35 6.14 -17.15
C ARG A 270 -11.09 4.62 -17.13
N PRO A 271 -10.67 4.03 -18.26
CA PRO A 271 -10.51 2.58 -18.36
C PRO A 271 -9.37 2.02 -17.50
N GLU A 272 -8.45 2.86 -17.03
CA GLU A 272 -7.36 2.52 -16.11
C GLU A 272 -7.84 2.20 -14.69
N ILE A 273 -9.06 2.62 -14.31
CA ILE A 273 -9.53 2.47 -12.94
C ILE A 273 -9.72 0.98 -12.61
N TRP A 274 -9.18 0.57 -11.47
CA TRP A 274 -9.43 -0.73 -10.84
C TRP A 274 -10.44 -0.62 -9.69
N ALA A 275 -10.28 0.38 -8.83
CA ALA A 275 -11.21 0.71 -7.76
C ALA A 275 -11.23 2.22 -7.53
N TYR A 276 -12.28 2.73 -6.89
CA TYR A 276 -12.50 4.16 -6.70
C TYR A 276 -13.06 4.47 -5.32
N GLY A 277 -13.29 5.75 -5.03
CA GLY A 277 -13.77 6.18 -3.73
C GLY A 277 -12.69 6.14 -2.66
N LEU A 278 -11.45 6.44 -3.01
CA LEU A 278 -10.30 6.52 -2.10
C LEU A 278 -9.85 7.97 -1.93
N ARG A 279 -9.27 8.31 -0.78
CA ARG A 279 -8.76 9.65 -0.49
C ARG A 279 -7.29 9.80 -0.89
N ASN A 280 -6.41 9.05 -0.25
CA ASN A 280 -4.98 9.09 -0.44
C ASN A 280 -4.36 7.70 -0.19
N PRO A 281 -4.56 6.73 -1.12
CA PRO A 281 -4.01 5.37 -1.03
C PRO A 281 -2.51 5.39 -1.34
N TYR A 282 -1.74 5.97 -0.40
CA TYR A 282 -0.30 6.19 -0.53
C TYR A 282 0.47 4.87 -0.61
N SER A 283 0.03 3.88 0.15
CA SER A 283 0.66 2.56 0.24
C SER A 283 -0.39 1.45 0.21
N PHE A 284 -0.10 0.41 -0.56
CA PHE A 284 -0.94 -0.78 -0.69
C PHE A 284 -0.03 -1.97 -0.95
N HIS A 285 -0.49 -3.15 -0.58
CA HIS A 285 0.31 -4.37 -0.62
C HIS A 285 -0.53 -5.58 -1.01
N PHE A 286 0.04 -6.41 -1.88
CA PHE A 286 -0.51 -7.73 -2.15
C PHE A 286 0.02 -8.76 -1.15
N ASN A 287 -0.86 -9.58 -0.59
CA ASN A 287 -0.44 -10.77 0.12
C ASN A 287 0.13 -11.77 -0.88
N LYS A 288 1.44 -12.03 -0.81
CA LYS A 288 2.12 -12.94 -1.75
C LYS A 288 1.60 -14.39 -1.75
N LYS A 289 0.96 -14.84 -0.67
CA LYS A 289 0.38 -16.19 -0.61
C LYS A 289 -0.97 -16.30 -1.30
N THR A 290 -1.82 -15.29 -1.13
CA THR A 290 -3.24 -15.36 -1.54
C THR A 290 -3.56 -14.48 -2.74
N GLY A 291 -2.77 -13.43 -2.98
CA GLY A 291 -3.02 -12.40 -3.98
C GLY A 291 -3.97 -11.30 -3.51
N ASP A 292 -4.42 -11.33 -2.25
CA ASP A 292 -5.34 -10.30 -1.74
C ASP A 292 -4.65 -8.95 -1.64
N LEU A 293 -5.40 -7.89 -1.93
CA LEU A 293 -4.92 -6.51 -1.90
C LEU A 293 -5.34 -5.85 -0.58
N PHE A 294 -4.38 -5.29 0.14
CA PHE A 294 -4.63 -4.36 1.24
C PHE A 294 -4.27 -2.94 0.83
N ILE A 295 -5.10 -1.98 1.20
CA ILE A 295 -4.88 -0.56 0.92
C ILE A 295 -4.86 0.17 2.26
N ALA A 296 -3.79 0.90 2.55
CA ALA A 296 -3.73 1.84 3.64
C ALA A 296 -4.12 3.21 3.08
N ASP A 297 -5.39 3.59 3.27
CA ASP A 297 -5.92 4.86 2.79
C ASP A 297 -5.86 5.90 3.90
N VAL A 298 -5.08 6.97 3.67
CA VAL A 298 -4.92 8.03 4.66
C VAL A 298 -6.18 8.86 4.70
N GLY A 299 -6.86 8.87 5.85
CA GLY A 299 -8.11 9.57 6.02
C GLY A 299 -7.95 11.05 6.39
N GLN A 300 -9.06 11.70 6.74
CA GLN A 300 -9.12 13.11 7.11
C GLN A 300 -9.70 13.32 8.51
N ASN A 301 -8.91 13.89 9.43
CA ASN A 301 -9.30 14.37 10.77
C ASN A 301 -9.84 13.31 11.76
N HIS A 302 -10.76 12.41 11.37
CA HIS A 302 -11.42 11.49 12.31
C HIS A 302 -10.84 10.08 12.29
N LEU A 303 -10.64 9.47 11.12
CA LEU A 303 -10.26 8.06 11.00
C LEU A 303 -9.18 7.86 9.95
N GLU A 304 -8.34 6.88 10.21
CA GLU A 304 -7.50 6.19 9.23
C GLU A 304 -8.14 4.85 8.88
N GLU A 305 -8.02 4.41 7.63
CA GLU A 305 -8.72 3.21 7.15
C GLU A 305 -7.80 2.22 6.42
N ILE A 306 -8.13 0.94 6.60
CA ILE A 306 -7.45 -0.20 5.99
C ILE A 306 -8.50 -0.96 5.21
N ASP A 307 -8.44 -0.86 3.89
CA ASP A 307 -9.30 -1.62 2.98
C ASP A 307 -8.65 -2.94 2.60
N TRP A 308 -9.51 -3.90 2.24
CA TRP A 308 -9.09 -5.20 1.76
C TRP A 308 -9.97 -5.63 0.59
N GLN A 309 -9.34 -6.18 -0.42
CA GLN A 309 -9.98 -6.70 -1.61
C GLN A 309 -9.47 -8.12 -1.88
N PRO A 310 -10.37 -9.12 -1.99
CA PRO A 310 -9.96 -10.49 -2.24
C PRO A 310 -9.32 -10.62 -3.62
N ALA A 311 -8.34 -11.52 -3.75
CA ALA A 311 -7.69 -11.83 -5.03
C ALA A 311 -8.67 -12.23 -6.14
N SER A 312 -9.84 -12.78 -5.76
CA SER A 312 -10.90 -13.18 -6.68
C SER A 312 -11.73 -12.01 -7.23
N SER A 313 -11.56 -10.80 -6.69
CA SER A 313 -12.28 -9.61 -7.13
C SER A 313 -12.06 -9.33 -8.63
N LYS A 314 -13.05 -8.72 -9.26
CA LYS A 314 -13.00 -8.24 -10.65
C LYS A 314 -12.75 -6.75 -10.74
N GLY A 315 -12.41 -6.11 -9.62
CA GLY A 315 -12.37 -4.66 -9.49
C GLY A 315 -13.77 -4.05 -9.48
N GLY A 316 -13.82 -2.73 -9.37
CA GLY A 316 -15.07 -1.96 -9.40
C GLY A 316 -15.52 -1.49 -8.02
N GLU A 317 -14.81 -1.88 -6.96
CA GLU A 317 -15.10 -1.47 -5.60
C GLU A 317 -15.07 0.06 -5.46
N ASN A 318 -16.09 0.57 -4.77
CA ASN A 318 -16.17 1.95 -4.31
C ASN A 318 -15.86 1.94 -2.82
N TYR A 319 -14.81 2.61 -2.35
CA TYR A 319 -14.45 2.68 -0.92
C TYR A 319 -15.11 3.86 -0.18
N GLY A 320 -16.02 4.58 -0.86
CA GLY A 320 -16.95 5.50 -0.22
C GLY A 320 -16.49 6.96 -0.15
N TRP A 321 -15.19 7.25 -0.28
CA TRP A 321 -14.71 8.64 -0.32
C TRP A 321 -15.29 9.37 -1.53
N LYS A 322 -15.93 10.53 -1.40
CA LYS A 322 -15.91 11.42 -0.24
C LYS A 322 -17.14 11.40 0.66
N PHE A 323 -18.08 10.49 0.50
CA PHE A 323 -19.28 10.48 1.34
C PHE A 323 -19.02 9.93 2.74
N ASN A 324 -18.12 8.96 2.82
CA ASN A 324 -17.71 8.30 4.05
C ASN A 324 -16.20 8.37 4.24
N MET A 325 -15.78 8.18 5.47
CA MET A 325 -14.41 7.91 5.88
C MET A 325 -14.49 6.80 6.91
N GLY A 326 -14.05 5.61 6.52
CA GLY A 326 -14.37 4.35 7.18
C GLY A 326 -15.87 4.20 7.46
N THR A 327 -16.20 3.94 8.72
CA THR A 327 -17.59 3.80 9.19
C THR A 327 -18.28 5.13 9.52
N LYS A 328 -17.60 6.26 9.33
CA LYS A 328 -18.09 7.60 9.68
C LYS A 328 -18.46 8.40 8.43
N CYS A 329 -19.27 9.43 8.66
CA CYS A 329 -19.58 10.41 7.64
C CYS A 329 -18.35 11.24 7.29
N HIS A 330 -18.39 11.82 6.09
CA HIS A 330 -17.41 12.79 5.66
C HIS A 330 -17.20 13.89 6.72
N PRO A 331 -15.96 14.33 6.98
CA PRO A 331 -15.66 15.24 8.09
C PRO A 331 -16.41 16.57 8.08
N MET A 332 -16.84 17.07 6.91
CA MET A 332 -17.62 18.32 6.82
C MET A 332 -19.03 18.22 7.42
N LEU A 333 -19.59 17.02 7.56
CA LEU A 333 -20.87 16.82 8.26
C LEU A 333 -20.64 16.83 9.78
N GLY A 334 -19.49 16.34 10.22
CA GLY A 334 -19.13 16.20 11.64
C GLY A 334 -19.14 14.74 12.11
N PRO A 335 -18.50 14.41 13.24
CA PRO A 335 -18.28 13.03 13.67
C PRO A 335 -19.53 12.27 14.17
N ASP A 336 -20.59 13.01 14.53
CA ASP A 336 -21.85 12.49 15.09
C ASP A 336 -23.04 12.58 14.11
N ASP A 337 -22.79 13.09 12.91
CA ASP A 337 -23.80 13.22 11.87
C ASP A 337 -24.17 11.85 11.26
N LYS A 338 -25.38 11.79 10.70
CA LYS A 338 -25.89 10.59 10.03
C LYS A 338 -25.89 10.79 8.51
N CYS A 339 -25.25 9.85 7.81
CA CYS A 339 -25.22 9.76 6.36
C CYS A 339 -25.38 8.30 5.95
N PRO A 340 -25.79 8.02 4.70
CA PRO A 340 -25.72 6.67 4.16
C PRO A 340 -24.29 6.15 4.16
N GLN A 341 -24.11 4.85 4.41
CA GLN A 341 -22.85 4.19 4.07
C GLN A 341 -22.82 3.98 2.56
N VAL A 342 -21.82 4.56 1.91
CA VAL A 342 -21.54 4.40 0.48
C VAL A 342 -20.36 3.45 0.33
N GLY A 343 -20.47 2.52 -0.59
CA GLY A 343 -19.37 1.65 -0.96
C GLY A 343 -19.11 0.50 0.02
N VAL A 344 -17.90 -0.02 -0.09
CA VAL A 344 -17.29 -1.12 0.65
C VAL A 344 -16.76 -0.56 1.96
N LEU A 345 -17.00 -1.27 3.07
CA LEU A 345 -16.44 -0.89 4.36
C LEU A 345 -14.98 -1.35 4.47
N PRO A 346 -14.11 -0.59 5.16
CA PRO A 346 -12.76 -1.05 5.46
C PRO A 346 -12.79 -2.27 6.38
N VAL A 347 -11.74 -3.08 6.34
CA VAL A 347 -11.60 -4.22 7.27
C VAL A 347 -11.14 -3.79 8.65
N ALA A 348 -10.44 -2.65 8.74
CA ALA A 348 -10.05 -2.05 9.99
C ALA A 348 -9.98 -0.52 9.89
N GLU A 349 -10.21 0.16 11.00
CA GLU A 349 -10.10 1.61 11.12
C GLU A 349 -9.56 1.98 12.51
N TYR A 350 -8.93 3.15 12.62
CA TYR A 350 -8.56 3.70 13.91
C TYR A 350 -8.64 5.23 13.93
N PRO A 351 -8.84 5.85 15.12
CA PRO A 351 -8.94 7.29 15.22
C PRO A 351 -7.63 7.99 14.84
N HIS A 352 -7.75 9.07 14.07
CA HIS A 352 -6.65 9.89 13.62
C HIS A 352 -6.06 10.69 14.80
N GLN A 353 -6.71 11.73 15.32
CA GLN A 353 -6.14 12.60 16.38
C GLN A 353 -6.62 12.32 17.82
N THR A 354 -7.33 11.23 18.06
CA THR A 354 -7.88 10.92 19.39
C THR A 354 -7.42 9.56 19.90
N PRO A 355 -7.36 9.36 21.23
CA PRO A 355 -7.03 8.05 21.77
C PRO A 355 -8.11 7.04 21.40
N TYR A 356 -7.71 5.89 20.86
CA TYR A 356 -8.58 4.73 20.82
C TYR A 356 -8.74 4.13 22.24
N PRO A 357 -9.82 3.36 22.52
CA PRO A 357 -10.03 2.76 23.84
C PRO A 357 -8.85 1.88 24.30
N GLY A 358 -8.27 2.20 25.46
CA GLY A 358 -7.11 1.48 26.01
C GLY A 358 -5.75 1.90 25.43
N ALA A 359 -5.71 2.92 24.55
CA ALA A 359 -4.46 3.46 24.04
C ALA A 359 -3.59 4.02 25.17
N GLU A 360 -2.32 3.64 25.18
CA GLU A 360 -1.32 4.27 26.05
C GLU A 360 -1.17 5.75 25.71
N LYS A 361 -1.05 6.60 26.73
CA LYS A 361 -0.87 8.04 26.54
C LYS A 361 0.44 8.33 25.82
N LEU A 362 0.34 9.12 24.76
CA LEU A 362 1.49 9.63 24.02
C LEU A 362 1.84 11.04 24.49
N LYS A 363 3.10 11.42 24.28
CA LYS A 363 3.57 12.77 24.56
C LYS A 363 3.08 13.74 23.47
N ASP A 364 3.14 13.29 22.22
CA ASP A 364 2.92 14.09 21.03
C ASP A 364 1.88 13.38 20.13
N GLY A 365 0.61 13.80 20.18
CA GLY A 365 -0.47 13.27 19.33
C GLY A 365 -1.04 11.89 19.68
N TRP A 366 -1.92 11.34 18.84
CA TRP A 366 -2.53 10.00 19.02
C TRP A 366 -2.43 9.12 17.78
N GLY A 367 -2.40 9.76 16.61
CA GLY A 367 -2.15 9.23 15.28
C GLY A 367 -2.24 10.38 14.27
N CYS A 368 -1.90 10.12 13.00
CA CYS A 368 -2.23 11.05 11.93
C CYS A 368 -2.21 10.50 10.50
N SER A 369 -1.59 9.35 10.27
CA SER A 369 -1.43 8.88 8.90
C SER A 369 -1.03 7.42 8.90
N VAL A 370 -1.89 6.57 8.34
CA VAL A 370 -1.62 5.15 8.18
C VAL A 370 -0.63 4.90 7.04
N MET A 371 0.48 4.22 7.36
CA MET A 371 1.44 3.71 6.40
C MET A 371 1.35 2.19 6.34
N GLY A 372 1.04 1.65 5.17
CA GLY A 372 1.12 0.23 4.87
C GLY A 372 2.58 -0.22 4.81
N LEU A 373 2.98 -1.07 5.75
CA LEU A 373 4.36 -1.56 5.84
C LEU A 373 4.55 -2.85 5.03
N GLY A 374 3.56 -3.73 5.00
CA GLY A 374 3.61 -4.97 4.23
C GLY A 374 2.77 -6.09 4.84
N VAL A 375 2.61 -7.19 4.12
CA VAL A 375 1.85 -8.36 4.60
C VAL A 375 2.79 -9.42 5.18
N ALA A 376 2.71 -9.63 6.49
CA ALA A 376 3.51 -10.60 7.22
C ALA A 376 2.89 -12.02 7.15
N ASN A 377 3.75 -12.99 6.88
CA ASN A 377 3.42 -14.40 6.69
C ASN A 377 4.34 -15.33 7.52
N TYR A 378 4.83 -14.82 8.66
CA TYR A 378 5.83 -15.43 9.54
C TYR A 378 5.55 -15.09 11.01
N GLY A 379 6.24 -15.76 11.95
CA GLY A 379 6.20 -15.37 13.36
C GLY A 379 4.84 -15.52 14.04
N GLY A 380 4.03 -16.49 13.61
CA GLY A 380 2.64 -16.65 14.06
C GLY A 380 1.63 -15.79 13.29
N MET A 381 2.09 -14.90 12.42
CA MET A 381 1.24 -14.16 11.49
C MET A 381 1.04 -14.94 10.19
N ASP A 382 -0.19 -15.02 9.72
CA ASP A 382 -0.54 -15.60 8.42
C ASP A 382 -1.46 -14.63 7.68
N GLY A 383 -0.90 -13.93 6.69
CA GLY A 383 -1.59 -12.85 5.98
C GLY A 383 -1.93 -11.63 6.84
N ALA A 384 -1.15 -11.32 7.89
CA ALA A 384 -1.40 -10.14 8.71
C ALA A 384 -0.83 -8.88 8.03
N PHE A 385 -1.68 -7.90 7.75
CA PHE A 385 -1.23 -6.64 7.19
C PHE A 385 -0.69 -5.73 8.28
N LEU A 386 0.61 -5.41 8.20
CA LEU A 386 1.28 -4.52 9.15
C LEU A 386 1.16 -3.08 8.68
N THR A 387 0.72 -2.21 9.58
CA THR A 387 0.68 -0.76 9.37
C THR A 387 1.44 -0.04 10.45
N GLY A 388 2.10 1.05 10.09
CA GLY A 388 2.71 2.00 11.00
C GLY A 388 1.94 3.31 10.96
N ASP A 389 1.77 3.97 12.09
CA ASP A 389 1.24 5.33 12.11
C ASP A 389 2.38 6.35 12.19
N TRP A 390 2.37 7.33 11.29
CA TRP A 390 3.44 8.33 11.16
C TRP A 390 3.68 9.14 12.44
N CYS A 391 2.62 9.65 13.07
CA CYS A 391 2.74 10.60 14.18
C CYS A 391 3.02 9.90 15.51
N SER A 392 2.37 8.77 15.74
CA SER A 392 2.45 8.04 17.00
C SER A 392 3.59 7.05 17.04
N GLY A 393 4.05 6.53 15.89
CA GLY A 393 5.01 5.43 15.85
C GLY A 393 4.44 4.08 16.32
N ARG A 394 3.10 3.97 16.38
CA ARG A 394 2.39 2.71 16.63
C ARG A 394 2.55 1.77 15.44
N ILE A 395 2.61 0.48 15.73
CA ILE A 395 2.53 -0.58 14.72
C ILE A 395 1.31 -1.42 15.03
N PHE A 396 0.43 -1.54 14.04
CA PHE A 396 -0.74 -2.38 14.10
C PHE A 396 -0.60 -3.57 13.15
N ALA A 397 -1.32 -4.64 13.46
CA ALA A 397 -1.53 -5.75 12.57
C ALA A 397 -3.04 -6.00 12.41
N THR A 398 -3.48 -6.03 11.16
CA THR A 398 -4.86 -6.36 10.77
C THR A 398 -4.87 -7.76 10.18
N ALA A 399 -5.65 -8.67 10.76
CA ALA A 399 -5.73 -10.07 10.29
C ALA A 399 -7.09 -10.70 10.58
N TRP A 400 -7.41 -11.76 9.85
CA TRP A 400 -8.61 -12.57 10.05
C TRP A 400 -8.39 -13.63 11.14
N ASP A 401 -9.30 -13.74 12.10
CA ASP A 401 -9.20 -14.72 13.19
C ASP A 401 -9.83 -16.10 12.89
N GLY A 402 -10.29 -16.30 11.65
CA GLY A 402 -11.10 -17.45 11.23
C GLY A 402 -12.60 -17.17 11.23
N SER A 403 -13.02 -16.03 11.80
CA SER A 403 -14.43 -15.62 11.87
C SER A 403 -14.67 -14.13 11.58
N LYS A 404 -13.75 -13.24 11.96
CA LYS A 404 -13.85 -11.79 11.75
C LYS A 404 -12.47 -11.14 11.67
N TRP A 405 -12.44 -9.90 11.21
CA TRP A 405 -11.23 -9.09 11.24
C TRP A 405 -10.89 -8.64 12.65
N GLN A 406 -9.60 -8.60 12.94
CA GLN A 406 -9.01 -8.16 14.19
C GLN A 406 -7.93 -7.14 13.89
N MET A 407 -7.80 -6.13 14.74
CA MET A 407 -6.72 -5.15 14.69
C MET A 407 -6.02 -5.11 16.04
N GLN A 408 -4.74 -5.49 16.05
CA GLN A 408 -3.92 -5.57 17.24
C GLN A 408 -2.78 -4.57 17.17
N GLU A 409 -2.59 -3.75 18.21
CA GLU A 409 -1.32 -3.03 18.37
C GLU A 409 -0.21 -3.99 18.80
N LEU A 410 0.85 -4.07 18.00
CA LEU A 410 2.01 -4.92 18.24
C LEU A 410 3.12 -4.19 18.98
N ALA A 411 3.36 -2.92 18.67
CA ALA A 411 4.44 -2.13 19.26
C ALA A 411 4.12 -0.63 19.25
N GLN A 412 4.79 0.09 20.16
CA GLN A 412 4.79 1.54 20.21
C GLN A 412 6.25 2.01 20.20
N THR A 413 6.67 2.64 19.10
CA THR A 413 8.03 3.14 18.88
C THR A 413 8.09 4.67 18.98
N ALA A 414 9.25 5.25 18.69
CA ALA A 414 9.42 6.68 18.44
C ALA A 414 9.68 7.00 16.95
N LEU A 415 9.55 6.01 16.07
CA LEU A 415 9.84 6.14 14.65
C LEU A 415 8.67 6.82 13.93
N GLN A 416 8.97 7.75 13.02
CA GLN A 416 7.98 8.30 12.09
C GLN A 416 7.98 7.47 10.81
N PHE A 417 7.18 6.41 10.78
CA PHE A 417 7.10 5.52 9.62
C PHE A 417 6.64 6.27 8.39
N THR A 418 7.38 6.15 7.29
CA THR A 418 7.06 6.81 6.02
C THR A 418 6.54 5.83 4.98
N SER A 419 7.02 4.59 5.01
CA SER A 419 6.65 3.55 4.03
C SER A 419 7.18 2.18 4.48
N GLY A 420 6.75 1.13 3.80
CA GLY A 420 7.33 -0.20 3.92
C GLY A 420 7.08 -1.04 2.67
N ASN A 421 7.69 -2.22 2.65
CA ASN A 421 7.48 -3.25 1.63
C ASN A 421 7.94 -4.60 2.17
N THR A 422 7.93 -5.63 1.35
CA THR A 422 8.46 -6.95 1.71
C THR A 422 9.82 -7.15 1.06
N ASP A 423 10.73 -7.79 1.79
CA ASP A 423 12.00 -8.26 1.24
C ASP A 423 11.82 -9.57 0.45
N GLU A 424 12.89 -10.02 -0.21
CA GLU A 424 12.96 -11.25 -0.98
C GLU A 424 12.58 -12.49 -0.15
N ASP A 425 12.95 -12.51 1.13
CA ASP A 425 12.64 -13.60 2.06
C ASP A 425 11.21 -13.55 2.66
N GLY A 426 10.43 -12.52 2.33
CA GLY A 426 9.08 -12.34 2.88
C GLY A 426 9.03 -11.51 4.17
N THR A 427 10.17 -11.05 4.71
CA THR A 427 10.22 -10.18 5.89
C THR A 427 9.70 -8.79 5.53
N VAL A 428 8.89 -8.20 6.41
CA VAL A 428 8.44 -6.82 6.24
C VAL A 428 9.59 -5.86 6.54
N LEU A 429 9.82 -4.94 5.61
CA LEU A 429 10.73 -3.80 5.69
C LEU A 429 9.92 -2.55 6.02
N ALA A 430 10.52 -1.67 6.82
CA ALA A 430 9.96 -0.36 7.09
C ALA A 430 11.07 0.69 7.00
N VAL A 431 10.71 1.86 6.50
CA VAL A 431 11.56 3.06 6.56
C VAL A 431 10.88 4.10 7.44
N ASN A 432 11.69 4.88 8.14
CA ASN A 432 11.23 6.05 8.86
C ASN A 432 12.08 7.24 8.46
N CYS A 433 11.49 8.43 8.55
CA CYS A 433 12.25 9.65 8.52
C CYS A 433 12.27 10.28 9.91
N ASN A 434 13.06 11.35 10.02
CA ASN A 434 13.09 12.23 11.18
C ASN A 434 12.68 13.63 10.70
N CYS A 435 11.48 13.74 10.13
CA CYS A 435 11.09 14.89 9.32
C CYS A 435 10.51 16.04 10.15
N PHE A 436 10.87 17.27 9.78
CA PHE A 436 10.26 18.47 10.33
C PHE A 436 9.00 18.87 9.55
N TYR A 437 7.94 18.08 9.65
CA TYR A 437 6.70 18.27 8.88
C TYR A 437 6.10 19.69 9.04
N THR A 438 6.01 20.19 10.28
CA THR A 438 5.39 21.49 10.57
C THR A 438 6.26 22.70 10.22
N ASP A 439 7.58 22.50 10.17
CA ASP A 439 8.52 23.59 9.92
C ASP A 439 8.92 23.68 8.44
N ASP A 440 8.58 22.66 7.63
CA ASP A 440 8.91 22.47 6.21
C ASP A 440 10.30 23.01 5.82
N LYS A 441 11.34 22.49 6.49
CA LYS A 441 12.74 22.88 6.24
C LYS A 441 13.31 22.29 4.94
N GLY A 442 12.49 21.58 4.16
CA GLY A 442 12.88 20.83 2.97
C GLY A 442 13.53 19.47 3.27
N ALA A 443 13.50 18.58 2.28
CA ALA A 443 13.96 17.18 2.40
C ALA A 443 15.43 17.04 2.84
N THR A 444 16.29 17.99 2.43
CA THR A 444 17.75 17.94 2.69
C THR A 444 18.14 18.43 4.09
N ALA A 445 17.22 19.07 4.81
CA ALA A 445 17.45 19.55 6.18
C ALA A 445 17.01 18.55 7.25
N ASN A 446 16.24 17.52 6.85
CA ASN A 446 15.81 16.47 7.76
C ASN A 446 17.04 15.64 8.21
N PRO A 447 17.16 15.33 9.52
CA PRO A 447 18.09 14.32 9.99
C PRO A 447 17.92 13.01 9.22
N PRO A 448 19.01 12.26 9.02
CA PRO A 448 18.93 11.00 8.29
C PRO A 448 17.95 10.03 8.95
N GLY A 449 17.19 9.33 8.12
CA GLY A 449 16.30 8.24 8.52
C GLY A 449 16.97 6.87 8.38
N GLU A 450 16.20 5.84 8.69
CA GLU A 450 16.68 4.48 8.86
C GLU A 450 15.82 3.45 8.10
N LEU A 451 16.41 2.29 7.84
CA LEU A 451 15.78 1.10 7.29
C LEU A 451 15.73 0.01 8.37
N TRP A 452 14.56 -0.60 8.53
CA TRP A 452 14.28 -1.62 9.54
C TRP A 452 13.71 -2.90 8.92
N ARG A 453 14.02 -4.04 9.53
CA ARG A 453 13.30 -5.32 9.34
C ARG A 453 12.40 -5.58 10.54
N ILE A 454 11.13 -5.88 10.30
CA ILE A 454 10.20 -6.30 11.36
C ILE A 454 10.29 -7.82 11.48
N VAL A 455 10.87 -8.30 12.58
CA VAL A 455 11.09 -9.75 12.81
C VAL A 455 10.30 -10.23 14.03
N PRO A 456 10.06 -11.55 14.17
CA PRO A 456 9.58 -12.10 15.43
C PRO A 456 10.57 -11.78 16.57
N ALA A 457 10.05 -11.43 17.74
CA ALA A 457 10.89 -10.98 18.86
C ALA A 457 11.91 -12.04 19.34
N ASP A 458 11.60 -13.33 19.15
CA ASP A 458 12.49 -14.46 19.45
C ASP A 458 13.52 -14.76 18.34
N LYS A 459 13.49 -13.99 17.24
CA LYS A 459 14.38 -14.12 16.08
C LYS A 459 15.29 -12.92 15.88
N VAL A 460 15.41 -12.04 16.87
CA VAL A 460 16.36 -10.92 16.84
C VAL A 460 17.79 -11.47 16.78
N PRO A 461 18.59 -11.10 15.76
CA PRO A 461 19.98 -11.54 15.69
C PRO A 461 20.80 -11.04 16.88
N ALA A 462 21.77 -11.84 17.34
CA ALA A 462 22.64 -11.45 18.45
C ALA A 462 23.43 -10.18 18.12
N GLY A 463 23.39 -9.19 19.02
CA GLY A 463 24.07 -7.90 18.85
C GLY A 463 23.38 -6.93 17.88
N ALA A 464 22.21 -7.28 17.35
CA ALA A 464 21.43 -6.37 16.50
C ALA A 464 20.93 -5.16 17.30
N GLU A 465 20.95 -4.00 16.66
CA GLU A 465 20.28 -2.81 17.19
C GLU A 465 18.78 -2.91 16.91
N VAL A 466 17.96 -2.70 17.94
CA VAL A 466 16.50 -2.75 17.86
C VAL A 466 15.88 -1.40 18.19
N ALA A 467 14.79 -1.05 17.52
CA ALA A 467 14.03 0.14 17.84
C ALA A 467 13.54 0.07 19.30
N LYS A 468 13.73 1.15 20.05
CA LYS A 468 13.21 1.24 21.41
C LYS A 468 11.69 1.22 21.38
N THR A 469 11.10 0.37 22.20
CA THR A 469 9.65 0.33 22.38
C THR A 469 9.30 0.69 23.82
N LYS A 470 8.12 1.25 24.07
CA LYS A 470 7.69 1.49 25.46
C LYS A 470 7.46 0.21 26.28
N LYS A 471 7.35 -0.95 25.62
CA LYS A 471 7.13 -2.26 26.24
C LYS A 471 8.41 -3.09 26.42
N SER A 472 9.57 -2.59 25.98
CA SER A 472 10.89 -3.25 26.08
C SER A 472 11.71 -2.76 27.26
#